data_AF-A0A6A4GPV5-F1
#
_entry.id   AF-A0A6A4GPV5-F1
#
_cell.length_a   1.000
_cell.length_b   1.000
_cell.length_c   1.000
_cell.angle_alpha   90.00
_cell.angle_beta   90.00
_cell.angle_gamma   90.00
#
_symmetry.space_group_name_H-M   'P 1'
#
loop_
_entity.id
_entity.type
_entity.pdbx_description
1 polymer ?
#
loop_
_entity_poly.entity_id
_entity_poly.type
_entity_poly.pdbx_seq_one_letter_code
_entity_poly.pdbx_strand_id
1 'polypeptide(L)'
;MASGNSPLNVPSFPEASQLSGQDTWWAFKDCVELNVQVRGLDGYLDGSIPKPTSATYIYTAQSASSVDSLFPSPGKWNQRERMVASIIFLNCTDPIGIGIDRGDTAHKTWQYLIKKYKAKDEQRIHIADTLLREHKFNPESTTMEDHKKKMKNLLKQLHNLGGTCNNYQFRMIVIASMPEAWKDYILNVPGLFSSEAFTYLHRLYLDKVGRTRDGEDNYNKNKVAALVAQHLATHAASTSSPNAKRE
;
A
#
# COMPACT_ATOMS: atom_id res chain seq x y z
N MET A 1 -3.01 -41.26 -11.51
CA MET A 1 -2.55 -39.87 -11.75
C MET A 1 -2.87 -39.03 -10.52
N ALA A 2 -1.98 -39.01 -9.53
CA ALA A 2 -2.08 -38.12 -8.38
C ALA A 2 -0.83 -37.25 -8.37
N SER A 3 -0.95 -36.04 -8.95
CA SER A 3 0.08 -35.01 -8.86
C SER A 3 0.03 -34.45 -7.44
N GLY A 4 0.71 -35.13 -6.51
CA GLY A 4 0.88 -34.66 -5.15
C GLY A 4 1.78 -33.43 -5.12
N ASN A 5 1.32 -32.37 -4.47
CA ASN A 5 2.08 -31.13 -4.22
C ASN A 5 3.52 -31.44 -3.83
N SER A 6 4.48 -31.01 -4.66
CA SER A 6 5.91 -31.11 -4.33
C SER A 6 6.19 -30.37 -3.01
N PRO A 7 6.79 -31.02 -1.99
CA PRO A 7 7.09 -30.42 -0.69
C PRO A 7 8.21 -29.36 -0.72
N LEU A 8 8.65 -28.95 -1.92
CA LEU A 8 9.81 -28.09 -2.17
C LEU A 8 9.51 -26.90 -3.09
N ASN A 9 8.24 -26.47 -3.17
CA ASN A 9 7.93 -25.28 -3.96
C ASN A 9 8.37 -24.02 -3.19
N VAL A 10 9.37 -23.31 -3.72
CA VAL A 10 9.79 -22.02 -3.18
C VAL A 10 8.81 -20.94 -3.69
N PRO A 11 8.12 -20.23 -2.78
CA PRO A 11 7.22 -19.15 -3.17
C PRO A 11 7.97 -18.03 -3.90
N SER A 12 7.34 -17.49 -4.94
CA SER A 12 7.74 -16.23 -5.56
C SER A 12 6.88 -15.11 -4.98
N PHE A 13 7.52 -14.08 -4.45
CA PHE A 13 6.83 -12.91 -3.91
C PHE A 13 6.44 -11.95 -5.04
N PRO A 14 5.37 -11.16 -4.87
CA PRO A 14 5.10 -10.04 -5.76
C PRO A 14 6.33 -9.12 -5.85
N GLU A 15 6.56 -8.51 -7.02
CA GLU A 15 7.70 -7.62 -7.26
C GLU A 15 7.83 -6.52 -6.19
N ALA A 16 6.70 -5.96 -5.74
CA ALA A 16 6.66 -4.94 -4.70
C ALA A 16 7.11 -5.42 -3.29
N SER A 17 7.24 -6.73 -3.10
CA SER A 17 7.65 -7.40 -1.85
C SER A 17 8.99 -8.13 -1.99
N GLN A 18 9.62 -8.11 -3.16
CA GLN A 18 10.97 -8.65 -3.35
C GLN A 18 12.00 -7.68 -2.76
N LEU A 19 13.08 -8.21 -2.19
CA LEU A 19 14.13 -7.40 -1.61
C LEU A 19 14.99 -6.76 -2.70
N SER A 20 14.92 -5.44 -2.76
CA SER A 20 15.75 -4.59 -3.63
C SER A 20 16.58 -3.57 -2.84
N GLY A 21 16.22 -3.31 -1.58
CA GLY A 21 16.91 -2.36 -0.72
C GLY A 21 16.10 -2.04 0.54
N GLN A 22 16.41 -0.90 1.17
CA GLN A 22 15.74 -0.46 2.39
C GLN A 22 14.22 -0.32 2.20
N ASP A 23 13.79 0.20 1.04
CA ASP A 23 12.38 0.52 0.79
C ASP A 23 11.48 -0.72 0.68
N THR A 24 12.03 -1.88 0.36
CA THR A 24 11.28 -3.14 0.24
C THR A 24 11.52 -4.10 1.40
N TRP A 25 12.43 -3.74 2.31
CA TRP A 25 12.85 -4.59 3.43
C TRP A 25 11.69 -5.09 4.28
N TRP A 26 10.78 -4.22 4.71
CA TRP A 26 9.69 -4.62 5.61
C TRP A 26 8.68 -5.54 4.93
N ALA A 27 8.29 -5.23 3.69
CA ALA A 27 7.40 -6.09 2.91
C ALA A 27 8.04 -7.46 2.65
N PHE A 28 9.32 -7.48 2.29
CA PHE A 28 10.09 -8.71 2.14
C PHE A 28 10.15 -9.50 3.44
N LYS A 29 10.48 -8.84 4.55
CA LYS A 29 10.62 -9.45 5.86
C LYS A 29 9.32 -10.16 6.27
N ASP A 30 8.19 -9.47 6.17
CA ASP A 30 6.87 -10.03 6.50
C ASP A 30 6.53 -11.23 5.62
N CYS A 31 6.84 -11.17 4.32
CA CYS A 31 6.62 -12.30 3.40
C CYS A 31 7.50 -13.51 3.75
N VAL A 32 8.77 -13.31 4.11
CA VAL A 32 9.65 -14.42 4.55
C VAL A 32 9.13 -15.05 5.84
N GLU A 33 8.86 -14.24 6.87
CA GLU A 33 8.40 -14.74 8.17
C GLU A 33 7.10 -15.54 8.03
N LEU A 34 6.12 -15.02 7.28
CA LEU A 34 4.86 -15.72 7.04
C LEU A 34 5.05 -17.06 6.32
N ASN A 35 5.86 -17.09 5.26
CA ASN A 35 6.08 -18.30 4.45
C ASN A 35 6.89 -19.37 5.20
N VAL A 36 7.78 -18.95 6.10
CA VAL A 36 8.54 -19.84 6.96
C VAL A 36 7.64 -20.39 8.08
N GLN A 37 6.85 -19.53 8.72
CA GLN A 37 5.95 -19.89 9.82
C GLN A 37 4.86 -20.87 9.38
N VAL A 38 4.20 -20.63 8.24
CA VAL A 38 3.14 -21.53 7.73
C VAL A 38 3.66 -22.93 7.37
N ARG A 39 4.99 -23.09 7.26
CA ARG A 39 5.67 -24.35 6.95
C ARG A 39 6.33 -25.01 8.16
N GLY A 40 6.26 -24.40 9.35
CA GLY A 40 6.96 -24.89 10.55
C GLY A 40 8.49 -24.88 10.41
N LEU A 41 9.03 -23.89 9.68
CA LEU A 41 10.48 -23.78 9.39
C LEU A 41 11.16 -22.63 10.13
N ASP A 42 10.48 -21.99 11.08
CA ASP A 42 10.94 -20.84 11.85
C ASP A 42 12.27 -21.10 12.53
N GLY A 43 12.46 -22.32 13.05
CA GLY A 43 13.71 -22.71 13.71
C GLY A 43 14.98 -22.70 12.84
N TYR A 44 14.82 -22.76 11.51
CA TYR A 44 15.95 -22.62 10.56
C TYR A 44 16.27 -21.16 10.25
N LEU A 45 15.26 -20.29 10.32
CA LEU A 45 15.39 -18.85 10.09
C LEU A 45 16.01 -18.16 11.32
N ASP A 46 15.55 -18.52 12.52
CA ASP A 46 16.05 -17.96 13.78
C ASP A 46 17.31 -18.67 14.33
N GLY A 47 17.64 -19.85 13.78
CA GLY A 47 18.82 -20.63 14.14
C GLY A 47 18.67 -21.54 15.36
N SER A 48 17.45 -21.69 15.90
CA SER A 48 17.17 -22.57 17.04
C SER A 48 17.26 -24.07 16.72
N ILE A 49 17.20 -24.46 15.43
CA ILE A 49 17.43 -25.84 14.97
C ILE A 49 18.87 -25.97 14.41
N PRO A 50 19.85 -26.37 15.23
CA PRO A 50 21.23 -26.49 14.78
C PRO A 50 21.41 -27.68 13.84
N LYS A 51 22.49 -27.64 13.05
CA LYS A 51 22.88 -28.77 12.20
C LYS A 51 23.17 -30.00 13.07
N PRO A 52 22.53 -31.16 12.80
CA PRO A 52 22.79 -32.38 13.55
C PRO A 52 24.26 -32.79 13.43
N THR A 53 24.91 -33.02 14.56
CA THR A 53 26.26 -33.58 14.61
C THR A 53 26.17 -35.11 14.63
N SER A 54 27.19 -35.83 14.13
CA SER A 54 27.18 -37.30 14.07
C SER A 54 26.85 -37.98 15.40
N ALA A 55 27.26 -37.38 16.54
CA ALA A 55 26.93 -37.88 17.88
C ALA A 55 25.44 -37.71 18.25
N THR A 56 24.78 -36.65 17.78
CA THR A 56 23.37 -36.32 18.07
C THR A 56 22.38 -37.22 17.32
N TYR A 57 22.79 -37.72 16.15
CA TYR A 57 21.96 -38.59 15.31
C TYR A 57 21.74 -39.99 15.90
N ILE A 58 22.74 -40.53 16.61
CA ILE A 58 22.68 -41.88 17.17
C ILE A 58 21.56 -42.01 18.22
N TYR A 59 21.27 -40.93 18.96
CA TYR A 59 20.27 -40.93 20.04
C TYR A 59 18.82 -40.66 19.54
N THR A 60 18.65 -40.00 18.39
CA THR A 60 17.35 -39.49 17.91
C THR A 60 16.72 -40.33 16.79
N ALA A 61 17.42 -41.35 16.28
CA ALA A 61 16.97 -42.18 15.16
C ALA A 61 15.77 -43.11 15.46
N GLN A 62 15.21 -43.10 16.68
CA GLN A 62 14.14 -44.02 17.08
C GLN A 62 12.71 -43.53 16.82
N SER A 63 12.48 -42.33 16.28
CA SER A 63 11.11 -41.87 15.98
C SER A 63 10.99 -41.13 14.64
N ALA A 64 9.92 -41.40 13.90
CA ALA A 64 9.66 -40.79 12.59
C ALA A 64 9.51 -39.27 12.75
N SER A 65 10.46 -38.51 12.22
CA SER A 65 10.52 -37.07 12.45
C SER A 65 9.46 -36.32 11.61
N SER A 66 8.47 -35.74 12.31
CA SER A 66 7.49 -34.77 11.78
C SER A 66 8.17 -33.56 11.11
N VAL A 67 7.41 -32.77 10.33
CA VAL A 67 7.84 -31.47 9.79
C VAL A 67 8.35 -30.56 10.91
N ASP A 68 7.68 -30.58 12.07
CA ASP A 68 8.03 -29.74 13.23
C ASP A 68 9.06 -30.39 14.18
N SER A 69 9.73 -31.46 13.75
CA SER A 69 10.75 -32.09 14.59
C SER A 69 11.94 -31.15 14.81
N LEU A 70 12.19 -30.81 16.08
CA LEU A 70 13.37 -30.07 16.54
C LEU A 70 14.70 -30.85 16.33
N PHE A 71 14.61 -32.15 16.04
CA PHE A 71 15.75 -33.02 15.80
C PHE A 71 15.60 -33.72 14.44
N PRO A 72 15.83 -32.99 13.33
CA PRO A 72 15.80 -33.59 11.99
C PRO A 72 17.02 -34.50 11.76
N SER A 73 16.88 -35.50 10.88
CA SER A 73 18.04 -36.22 10.36
C SER A 73 18.94 -35.27 9.54
N PRO A 74 20.25 -35.54 9.36
CA PRO A 74 21.14 -34.67 8.59
C PRO A 74 20.62 -34.34 7.18
N GLY A 75 20.04 -35.33 6.49
CA GLY A 75 19.43 -35.12 5.17
C GLY A 75 18.19 -34.21 5.21
N LYS A 76 17.28 -34.43 6.16
CA LYS A 76 16.09 -33.59 6.34
C LYS A 76 16.46 -32.17 6.77
N TRP A 77 17.47 -32.02 7.64
CA TRP A 77 17.97 -30.71 8.05
C TRP A 77 18.49 -29.93 6.85
N ASN A 78 19.38 -30.53 6.04
CA ASN A 78 19.93 -29.87 4.85
C ASN A 78 18.83 -29.45 3.87
N GLN A 79 17.82 -30.29 3.66
CA GLN A 79 16.72 -29.99 2.73
C GLN A 79 15.89 -28.78 3.20
N ARG A 80 15.51 -28.75 4.49
CA ARG A 80 14.70 -27.67 5.07
C ARG A 80 15.48 -26.37 5.18
N GLU A 81 16.73 -26.45 5.61
CA GLU A 81 17.66 -25.33 5.63
C GLU A 81 17.81 -24.69 4.24
N ARG A 82 18.05 -25.52 3.21
CA ARG A 82 18.15 -25.05 1.83
C ARG A 82 16.85 -24.45 1.31
N MET A 83 15.71 -24.94 1.75
CA MET A 83 14.41 -24.36 1.40
C MET A 83 14.28 -22.94 1.94
N VAL A 84 14.57 -22.71 3.23
CA VAL A 84 14.51 -21.36 3.82
C VAL A 84 15.54 -20.43 3.18
N ALA A 85 16.78 -20.89 2.97
CA ALA A 85 17.80 -20.11 2.28
C ALA A 85 17.36 -19.73 0.86
N SER A 86 16.67 -20.63 0.16
CA SER A 86 16.15 -20.38 -1.19
C SER A 86 14.97 -19.43 -1.20
N ILE A 87 14.08 -19.46 -0.18
CA ILE A 87 13.01 -18.46 0.00
C ILE A 87 13.61 -17.06 0.07
N ILE A 88 14.68 -16.87 0.84
CA ILE A 88 15.36 -15.57 0.97
C ILE A 88 16.04 -15.21 -0.36
N PHE A 89 16.89 -16.09 -0.88
CA PHE A 89 17.76 -15.80 -2.03
C PHE A 89 16.97 -15.52 -3.32
N LEU A 90 15.96 -16.34 -3.63
CA LEU A 90 15.20 -16.22 -4.89
C LEU A 90 14.20 -15.06 -4.88
N ASN A 91 13.93 -14.46 -3.71
CA ASN A 91 13.06 -13.29 -3.58
C ASN A 91 13.85 -12.00 -3.36
N CYS A 92 15.13 -12.00 -3.69
CA CYS A 92 15.96 -10.80 -3.83
C CYS A 92 16.10 -10.46 -5.33
N THR A 93 16.00 -9.18 -5.69
CA THR A 93 16.15 -8.74 -7.08
C THR A 93 17.60 -8.88 -7.56
N ASP A 94 18.56 -8.61 -6.67
CA ASP A 94 19.99 -8.81 -6.89
C ASP A 94 20.65 -9.32 -5.59
N PRO A 95 20.58 -10.64 -5.31
CA PRO A 95 21.12 -11.18 -4.06
C PRO A 95 22.63 -10.94 -3.93
N ILE A 96 23.38 -10.96 -5.03
CA ILE A 96 24.84 -10.74 -5.00
C ILE A 96 25.16 -9.28 -4.71
N GLY A 97 24.51 -8.33 -5.38
CA GLY A 97 24.69 -6.89 -5.11
C GLY A 97 24.22 -6.48 -3.70
N ILE A 98 23.25 -7.20 -3.13
CA ILE A 98 22.83 -7.03 -1.73
C ILE A 98 23.86 -7.62 -0.75
N GLY A 99 24.78 -8.48 -1.20
CA GLY A 99 25.81 -9.10 -0.38
C GLY A 99 25.39 -10.43 0.24
N ILE A 100 24.44 -11.14 -0.36
CA ILE A 100 24.01 -12.48 0.05
C ILE A 100 24.89 -13.52 -0.64
N ASP A 101 25.54 -14.38 0.15
CA ASP A 101 26.24 -15.56 -0.35
C ASP A 101 25.27 -16.76 -0.46
N ARG A 102 25.31 -17.48 -1.60
CA ARG A 102 24.53 -18.71 -1.82
C ARG A 102 24.95 -19.86 -0.89
N GLY A 103 26.18 -19.82 -0.39
CA GLY A 103 26.74 -20.82 0.54
C GLY A 103 26.27 -20.65 1.99
N ASP A 104 25.77 -19.47 2.34
CA ASP A 104 25.39 -19.17 3.72
C ASP A 104 24.16 -19.94 4.19
N THR A 105 24.08 -20.14 5.51
CA THR A 105 22.89 -20.65 6.16
C THR A 105 21.78 -19.60 6.12
N ALA A 106 20.53 -20.06 6.07
CA ALA A 106 19.35 -19.21 6.13
C ALA A 106 19.43 -18.25 7.33
N HIS A 107 19.78 -18.78 8.50
CA HIS A 107 19.99 -17.98 9.70
C HIS A 107 21.05 -16.89 9.53
N LYS A 108 22.23 -17.22 8.98
CA LYS A 108 23.32 -16.26 8.79
C LYS A 108 22.91 -15.14 7.83
N THR A 109 22.30 -15.50 6.70
CA THR A 109 21.76 -14.52 5.74
C THR A 109 20.69 -13.66 6.40
N TRP A 110 19.76 -14.25 7.15
CA TRP A 110 18.67 -13.53 7.81
C TRP A 110 19.18 -12.52 8.83
N GLN A 111 20.15 -12.90 9.67
CA GLN A 111 20.78 -11.99 10.63
C GLN A 111 21.52 -10.85 9.95
N TYR A 112 22.22 -11.14 8.84
CA TYR A 112 22.86 -10.11 8.02
C TYR A 112 21.85 -9.08 7.52
N LEU A 113 20.73 -9.53 6.94
CA LEU A 113 19.70 -8.66 6.40
C LEU A 113 19.01 -7.84 7.50
N ILE A 114 18.70 -8.46 8.64
CA ILE A 114 18.19 -7.75 9.82
C ILE A 114 19.17 -6.64 10.23
N LYS A 115 20.46 -6.96 10.38
CA LYS A 115 21.47 -5.97 10.78
C LYS A 115 21.58 -4.82 9.77
N LYS A 116 21.48 -5.13 8.47
CA LYS A 116 21.61 -4.17 7.38
C LYS A 116 20.42 -3.22 7.26
N TYR A 117 19.19 -3.73 7.38
CA TYR A 117 17.99 -2.98 7.02
C TYR A 117 17.01 -2.70 8.18
N LYS A 118 17.14 -3.38 9.33
CA LYS A 118 16.25 -3.14 10.48
C LYS A 118 16.54 -1.81 11.18
N ALA A 119 17.72 -1.20 10.95
CA ALA A 119 18.04 0.11 11.49
C ALA A 119 16.94 1.10 11.07
N LYS A 120 16.13 1.52 12.05
CA LYS A 120 15.06 2.48 11.84
C LYS A 120 15.66 3.87 11.88
N ASP A 121 15.57 4.59 10.78
CA ASP A 121 15.80 6.04 10.79
C ASP A 121 14.52 6.69 11.33
N GLU A 122 14.49 6.88 12.66
CA GLU A 122 13.33 7.44 13.36
C GLU A 122 12.93 8.82 12.80
N GLN A 123 13.90 9.62 12.36
CA GLN A 123 13.64 10.92 11.75
C GLN A 123 12.93 10.76 10.40
N ARG A 124 13.36 9.83 9.54
CA ARG A 124 12.66 9.55 8.27
C ARG A 124 11.26 8.99 8.50
N ILE A 125 11.09 8.10 9.48
CA ILE A 125 9.76 7.58 9.86
C ILE A 125 8.86 8.74 10.29
N HIS A 126 9.36 9.62 11.16
CA HIS A 126 8.62 10.79 11.61
C HIS A 126 8.22 11.71 10.45
N ILE A 127 9.16 12.03 9.56
CA ILE A 127 8.88 12.85 8.36
C ILE A 127 7.80 12.19 7.48
N ALA A 128 7.88 10.88 7.24
CA ALA A 128 6.89 10.17 6.43
C ALA A 128 5.50 10.12 7.09
N ASP A 129 5.43 9.93 8.41
CA ASP A 129 4.16 9.97 9.15
C ASP A 129 3.54 11.37 9.13
N THR A 130 4.35 12.41 9.31
CA THR A 130 3.94 13.81 9.18
C THR A 130 3.41 14.11 7.78
N LEU A 131 4.14 13.73 6.72
CA LEU A 131 3.69 13.90 5.33
C LEU A 131 2.36 13.18 5.05
N LEU A 132 2.16 11.98 5.62
CA LEU A 132 0.91 11.25 5.51
C LEU A 132 -0.25 11.99 6.21
N ARG A 133 -0.03 12.54 7.40
CA ARG A 133 -1.06 13.21 8.22
C ARG A 133 -1.41 14.60 7.72
N GLU A 134 -0.45 15.32 7.18
CA GLU A 134 -0.61 16.69 6.70
C GLU A 134 -1.16 16.75 5.28
N HIS A 135 -1.13 15.65 4.52
CA HIS A 135 -1.65 15.64 3.16
C HIS A 135 -3.16 15.97 3.14
N LYS A 136 -3.52 17.03 2.41
CA LYS A 136 -4.90 17.49 2.25
C LYS A 136 -5.40 17.24 0.84
N PHE A 137 -6.67 16.87 0.74
CA PHE A 137 -7.38 16.81 -0.52
C PHE A 137 -7.67 18.23 -1.01
N ASN A 138 -7.39 18.49 -2.28
CA ASN A 138 -7.80 19.71 -2.95
C ASN A 138 -8.75 19.35 -4.13
N PRO A 139 -10.06 19.63 -4.00
CA PRO A 139 -11.05 19.30 -5.03
C PRO A 139 -10.92 20.17 -6.28
N GLU A 140 -10.21 21.30 -6.24
CA GLU A 140 -10.02 22.20 -7.38
C GLU A 140 -8.90 21.73 -8.31
N SER A 141 -7.93 20.98 -7.80
CA SER A 141 -6.74 20.58 -8.56
C SER A 141 -6.59 19.08 -8.78
N THR A 142 -7.37 18.24 -8.07
CA THR A 142 -7.22 16.78 -8.13
C THR A 142 -8.57 16.06 -8.05
N THR A 143 -8.62 14.82 -8.55
CA THR A 143 -9.76 13.92 -8.36
C THR A 143 -9.67 13.17 -7.03
N MET A 144 -10.80 12.64 -6.54
CA MET A 144 -10.79 11.80 -5.33
C MET A 144 -10.00 10.49 -5.54
N GLU A 145 -9.96 9.96 -6.76
CA GLU A 145 -9.16 8.79 -7.14
C GLU A 145 -7.66 9.07 -7.02
N ASP A 146 -7.22 10.23 -7.51
CA ASP A 146 -5.83 10.66 -7.41
C ASP A 146 -5.44 10.87 -5.96
N HIS A 147 -6.32 11.49 -5.16
CA HIS A 147 -6.14 11.64 -3.72
C HIS A 147 -6.00 10.30 -3.01
N LYS A 148 -6.91 9.36 -3.27
CA LYS A 148 -6.86 7.99 -2.72
C LYS A 148 -5.56 7.29 -3.08
N LYS A 149 -5.10 7.42 -4.33
CA LYS A 149 -3.83 6.86 -4.80
C LYS A 149 -2.64 7.48 -4.06
N LYS A 150 -2.63 8.81 -3.91
CA LYS A 150 -1.57 9.54 -3.19
C LYS A 150 -1.51 9.14 -1.72
N MET A 151 -2.66 9.09 -1.04
CA MET A 151 -2.77 8.65 0.36
C MET A 151 -2.26 7.22 0.57
N LYS A 152 -2.63 6.28 -0.33
CA LYS A 152 -2.12 4.90 -0.27
C LYS A 152 -0.60 4.82 -0.51
N ASN A 153 -0.07 5.65 -1.40
CA ASN A 153 1.37 5.71 -1.65
C ASN A 153 2.12 6.27 -0.44
N LEU A 154 1.60 7.31 0.23
CA LEU A 154 2.18 7.84 1.47
C LEU A 154 2.17 6.80 2.59
N LEU A 155 1.04 6.08 2.75
CA LEU A 155 0.96 4.97 3.72
C LEU A 155 2.00 3.88 3.42
N LYS A 156 2.15 3.50 2.13
CA LYS A 156 3.16 2.55 1.70
C LYS A 156 4.57 3.03 2.03
N GLN A 157 4.88 4.30 1.78
CA GLN A 157 6.20 4.89 2.12
C GLN A 157 6.47 4.82 3.63
N LEU A 158 5.48 5.14 4.46
CA LEU A 158 5.60 5.02 5.91
C LEU A 158 5.91 3.58 6.35
N HIS A 159 5.18 2.60 5.83
CA HIS A 159 5.40 1.18 6.14
C HIS A 159 6.77 0.69 5.64
N ASN A 160 7.19 1.14 4.46
CA ASN A 160 8.51 0.84 3.89
C ASN A 160 9.68 1.37 4.73
N LEU A 161 9.45 2.41 5.54
CA LEU A 161 10.44 2.92 6.50
C LEU A 161 10.34 2.23 7.87
N GLY A 162 9.37 1.34 8.07
CA GLY A 162 9.13 0.63 9.34
C GLY A 162 8.26 1.40 10.32
N GLY A 163 7.56 2.44 9.84
CA GLY A 163 6.52 3.13 10.58
C GLY A 163 5.24 2.29 10.66
N THR A 164 4.45 2.52 11.69
CA THR A 164 3.21 1.78 11.94
C THR A 164 2.00 2.66 11.74
N CYS A 165 1.04 2.21 10.94
CA CYS A 165 -0.26 2.85 10.80
C CYS A 165 -1.29 1.79 10.44
N ASN A 166 -2.19 1.51 11.37
CA ASN A 166 -3.25 0.51 11.17
C ASN A 166 -4.42 1.12 10.37
N ASN A 167 -5.36 0.27 9.93
CA ASN A 167 -6.44 0.71 9.06
C ASN A 167 -7.36 1.76 9.72
N TYR A 168 -7.61 1.64 11.03
CA TYR A 168 -8.42 2.59 11.79
C TYR A 168 -7.73 3.97 11.88
N GLN A 169 -6.44 4.00 12.19
CA GLN A 169 -5.64 5.23 12.19
C GLN A 169 -5.63 5.86 10.79
N PHE A 170 -5.41 5.04 9.75
CA PHE A 170 -5.42 5.53 8.38
C PHE A 170 -6.80 6.08 7.97
N ARG A 171 -7.91 5.46 8.42
CA ARG A 171 -9.27 5.99 8.23
C ARG A 171 -9.39 7.38 8.83
N MET A 172 -8.94 7.60 10.07
CA MET A 172 -9.00 8.91 10.71
C MET A 172 -8.16 9.95 9.97
N ILE A 173 -6.99 9.57 9.45
CA ILE A 173 -6.16 10.45 8.63
C ILE A 173 -6.87 10.81 7.31
N VAL A 174 -7.51 9.84 6.64
CA VAL A 174 -8.28 10.09 5.42
C VAL A 174 -9.43 11.06 5.66
N ILE A 175 -10.16 10.91 6.77
CA ILE A 175 -11.22 11.86 7.15
C ILE A 175 -10.63 13.24 7.41
N ALA A 176 -9.53 13.33 8.16
CA ALA A 176 -8.84 14.59 8.45
C ALA A 176 -8.17 15.23 7.23
N SER A 177 -7.96 14.48 6.14
CA SER A 177 -7.40 15.01 4.89
C SER A 177 -8.39 15.87 4.11
N MET A 178 -9.68 15.83 4.44
CA MET A 178 -10.70 16.58 3.72
C MET A 178 -10.59 18.09 3.96
N PRO A 179 -11.03 18.93 3.00
CA PRO A 179 -11.03 20.39 3.16
C PRO A 179 -11.88 20.82 4.35
N GLU A 180 -11.52 21.93 5.00
CA GLU A 180 -12.29 22.49 6.13
C GLU A 180 -13.74 22.82 5.73
N ALA A 181 -13.96 23.23 4.47
CA ALA A 181 -15.30 23.49 3.93
C ALA A 181 -16.22 22.24 3.95
N TRP A 182 -15.67 21.04 4.16
CA TRP A 182 -16.42 19.79 4.19
C TRP A 182 -16.63 19.25 5.61
N LYS A 183 -16.23 20.00 6.64
CA LYS A 183 -16.26 19.58 8.06
C LYS A 183 -17.60 18.98 8.49
N ASP A 184 -18.71 19.60 8.13
CA ASP A 184 -20.05 19.15 8.54
C ASP A 184 -20.44 17.81 7.89
N TYR A 185 -19.91 17.51 6.71
CA TYR A 185 -20.19 16.27 5.98
C TYR A 185 -19.36 15.10 6.52
N ILE A 186 -18.19 15.38 7.09
CA ILE A 186 -17.25 14.35 7.55
C ILE A 186 -17.40 14.00 9.04
N LEU A 187 -18.32 14.65 9.76
CA LEU A 187 -18.64 14.33 11.16
C LEU A 187 -19.07 12.87 11.34
N ASN A 188 -19.85 12.34 10.40
CA ASN A 188 -20.50 11.03 10.50
C ASN A 188 -20.17 10.12 9.31
N VAL A 189 -18.88 10.00 8.95
CA VAL A 189 -18.46 9.06 7.90
C VAL A 189 -18.79 7.62 8.33
N PRO A 190 -19.61 6.87 7.56
CA PRO A 190 -19.99 5.51 7.92
C PRO A 190 -18.84 4.51 7.74
N GLY A 191 -18.97 3.35 8.39
CA GLY A 191 -18.01 2.24 8.27
C GLY A 191 -16.82 2.33 9.24
N LEU A 192 -16.13 1.21 9.41
CA LEU A 192 -14.99 1.03 10.31
C LEU A 192 -13.65 1.13 9.57
N PHE A 193 -13.64 0.91 8.25
CA PHE A 193 -12.40 0.82 7.48
C PHE A 193 -12.18 2.03 6.58
N SER A 194 -10.92 2.29 6.26
CA SER A 194 -10.52 3.34 5.32
C SER A 194 -11.13 3.17 3.92
N SER A 195 -11.39 1.92 3.48
CA SER A 195 -12.06 1.64 2.21
C SER A 195 -13.47 2.22 2.15
N GLU A 196 -14.24 2.07 3.23
CA GLU A 196 -15.61 2.58 3.35
C GLU A 196 -15.60 4.11 3.41
N ALA A 197 -14.65 4.69 4.15
CA ALA A 197 -14.45 6.13 4.18
C ALA A 197 -14.16 6.69 2.77
N PHE A 198 -13.25 6.07 2.01
CA PHE A 198 -13.02 6.48 0.62
C PHE A 198 -14.27 6.34 -0.25
N THR A 199 -15.04 5.27 -0.12
CA THR A 199 -16.29 5.10 -0.87
C THR A 199 -17.29 6.21 -0.55
N TYR A 200 -17.43 6.58 0.72
CA TYR A 200 -18.29 7.69 1.14
C TYR A 200 -17.83 9.03 0.57
N LEU A 201 -16.54 9.36 0.76
CA LEU A 201 -15.95 10.63 0.31
C LEU A 201 -15.99 10.77 -1.22
N HIS A 202 -15.87 9.66 -1.94
CA HIS A 202 -15.99 9.62 -3.39
C HIS A 202 -17.40 9.99 -3.86
N ARG A 203 -18.44 9.44 -3.23
CA ARG A 203 -19.83 9.84 -3.50
C ARG A 203 -20.08 11.31 -3.18
N LEU A 204 -19.56 11.79 -2.05
CA LEU A 204 -19.66 13.20 -1.66
C LEU A 204 -19.00 14.12 -2.70
N TYR A 205 -17.81 13.77 -3.16
CA TYR A 205 -17.12 14.51 -4.22
C TYR A 205 -17.95 14.59 -5.51
N LEU A 206 -18.52 13.47 -5.96
CA LEU A 206 -19.35 13.44 -7.16
C LEU A 206 -20.62 14.30 -7.04
N ASP A 207 -21.32 14.28 -5.89
CA ASP A 207 -22.47 15.15 -5.64
C ASP A 207 -22.09 16.64 -5.70
N LYS A 208 -20.94 17.00 -5.11
CA LYS A 208 -20.45 18.39 -5.12
C LYS A 208 -20.03 18.85 -6.50
N VAL A 209 -19.24 18.06 -7.23
CA VAL A 209 -18.80 18.41 -8.59
C VAL A 209 -19.99 18.48 -9.56
N GLY A 210 -20.96 17.57 -9.43
CA GLY A 210 -22.20 17.60 -10.22
C GLY A 210 -22.97 18.90 -10.02
N ARG A 211 -23.20 19.31 -8.75
CA ARG A 211 -23.91 20.56 -8.43
C ARG A 211 -23.19 21.80 -8.96
N THR A 212 -21.85 21.84 -8.93
CA THR A 212 -21.09 22.98 -9.46
C THR A 212 -21.29 23.11 -10.98
N ARG A 213 -21.26 22.00 -11.72
CA ARG A 213 -21.50 22.00 -13.16
C ARG A 213 -22.90 22.44 -13.53
N ASP A 214 -23.91 21.91 -12.84
CA ASP A 214 -25.31 22.27 -13.09
C ASP A 214 -25.57 23.76 -12.77
N GLY A 215 -24.91 24.29 -11.74
CA GLY A 215 -24.99 25.70 -11.35
C GLY A 215 -24.34 26.63 -12.38
N GLU A 216 -23.14 26.31 -12.87
CA GLU A 216 -22.46 27.07 -13.92
C GLU A 216 -23.24 27.05 -15.25
N ASP A 217 -23.76 25.90 -15.65
CA ASP A 217 -24.58 25.77 -16.85
C ASP A 217 -25.86 26.60 -16.75
N ASN A 218 -26.53 26.59 -15.59
CA ASN A 218 -27.74 27.38 -15.38
C ASN A 218 -27.43 28.89 -15.35
N TYR A 219 -26.33 29.29 -14.71
CA TYR A 219 -25.88 30.68 -14.72
C TYR A 219 -25.54 31.18 -16.13
N ASN A 220 -24.83 30.37 -16.92
CA ASN A 220 -24.49 30.69 -18.31
C ASN A 220 -25.74 30.78 -19.19
N LYS A 221 -26.69 29.84 -19.06
CA LYS A 221 -27.99 29.90 -19.76
C LYS A 221 -28.75 31.17 -19.44
N ASN A 222 -28.82 31.56 -18.16
CA ASN A 222 -29.50 32.79 -17.74
C ASN A 222 -28.82 34.05 -18.30
N LYS A 223 -27.49 34.09 -18.34
CA LYS A 223 -26.73 35.21 -18.91
C LYS A 223 -26.97 35.33 -20.42
N VAL A 224 -26.99 34.21 -21.15
CA VAL A 224 -27.30 34.19 -22.59
C VAL A 224 -28.73 34.67 -22.83
N ALA A 225 -29.72 34.18 -22.08
CA ALA A 225 -31.11 34.61 -22.20
C ALA A 225 -31.28 36.12 -21.96
N ALA A 226 -30.61 36.66 -20.94
CA ALA A 226 -30.64 38.09 -20.65
C ALA A 226 -30.05 38.95 -21.78
N LEU A 227 -28.92 38.52 -22.36
CA LEU A 227 -28.31 39.22 -23.50
C LEU A 227 -29.20 39.18 -24.76
N VAL A 228 -29.83 38.04 -25.03
CA VAL A 228 -30.78 37.90 -26.14
C VAL A 228 -31.99 38.82 -25.93
N ALA A 229 -32.55 38.88 -24.72
CA ALA A 229 -33.65 39.78 -24.39
C ALA A 229 -33.27 41.27 -24.55
N GLN A 230 -32.06 41.65 -24.11
CA GLN A 230 -31.54 43.01 -24.29
C GLN A 230 -31.39 43.36 -25.78
N HIS A 231 -30.87 42.45 -26.59
CA HIS A 231 -30.72 42.66 -28.02
C HIS A 231 -32.07 42.83 -28.73
N LEU A 232 -33.04 41.98 -28.42
CA LEU A 232 -34.41 42.08 -28.95
C LEU A 232 -35.11 43.39 -28.56
N ALA A 233 -34.97 43.83 -27.30
CA ALA A 233 -35.51 45.10 -26.83
C ALA A 233 -34.87 46.31 -27.54
N THR A 234 -33.58 46.23 -27.84
CA THR A 234 -32.83 47.30 -28.53
C THR A 234 -33.24 47.38 -30.01
N HIS A 235 -33.46 46.24 -30.66
CA HIS A 235 -33.99 46.18 -32.02
C HIS A 235 -35.42 46.71 -32.12
N ALA A 236 -36.29 46.35 -31.17
CA ALA A 236 -37.67 46.83 -31.12
C ALA A 236 -37.75 48.37 -30.93
N ALA A 237 -36.91 48.93 -30.06
CA ALA A 237 -36.82 50.37 -29.84
C ALA A 237 -36.26 51.14 -31.04
N SER A 238 -35.40 50.49 -31.85
CA SER A 238 -34.84 51.08 -33.07
C SER A 238 -35.86 51.13 -34.22
N THR A 239 -36.81 50.19 -34.26
CA THR A 239 -37.89 50.14 -35.27
C THR A 239 -39.09 51.03 -34.94
N SER A 240 -39.20 51.55 -33.72
CA SER A 240 -40.35 52.37 -33.28
C SER A 240 -40.15 53.88 -33.41
N SER A 241 -39.06 54.38 -33.99
CA SER A 241 -38.86 55.82 -34.23
C SER A 241 -39.65 56.27 -35.48
N PRO A 242 -40.71 57.09 -35.36
CA PRO A 242 -41.46 57.57 -36.51
C PRO A 242 -40.68 58.70 -37.20
N ASN A 243 -40.57 58.58 -38.52
CA ASN A 243 -39.96 59.53 -39.43
C ASN A 243 -40.73 60.87 -39.39
N ALA A 244 -40.19 61.89 -38.71
CA ALA A 244 -40.71 63.25 -38.75
C ALA A 244 -40.07 64.02 -39.91
N LYS A 245 -40.83 64.16 -41.00
CA LYS A 245 -40.56 65.06 -42.14
C LYS A 245 -40.26 66.48 -41.64
N ARG A 246 -39.25 67.14 -42.22
CA ARG A 246 -39.12 68.61 -42.22
C ARG A 246 -39.30 69.12 -43.65
N GLU A 247 -40.20 70.09 -43.75
CA GLU A 247 -40.40 71.03 -44.86
C GLU A 247 -39.16 71.92 -45.10
#